data_AF-A0A6I2P409-F1
#
_entry.id   AF-A0A6I2P409-F1
#
_cell.length_a   1.000
_cell.length_b   1.000
_cell.length_c   1.000
_cell.angle_alpha   90.00
_cell.angle_beta   90.00
_cell.angle_gamma   90.00
#
_symmetry.space_group_name_H-M   'P 1'
#
loop_
_entity.id
_entity.type
_entity.pdbx_description
1 polymer ?
#
loop_
_entity_poly.entity_id
_entity_poly.type
_entity_poly.pdbx_seq_one_letter_code
_entity_poly.pdbx_strand_id
1 'polypeptide(L)' 'MNHLFDDVPRSLYPQVRQRVMQVFSCERIFYYAQKGEYLTSPEEQKRINAIFSKAGLPAPSFDEYVTQPNWRA' A
#
# COMPACT_ATOMS: atom_id res chain seq x y z
N MET A 1 2.67 6.85 -4.07
CA MET A 1 1.38 6.43 -3.50
C MET A 1 0.75 7.56 -2.70
N ASN A 2 -0.16 8.34 -3.27
CA ASN A 2 -0.86 9.40 -2.52
C ASN A 2 -2.32 9.09 -2.18
N HIS A 3 -2.86 7.94 -2.58
CA HIS A 3 -4.31 7.66 -2.53
C HIS A 3 -4.66 6.22 -2.12
N LEU A 4 -3.87 5.58 -1.24
CA LEU A 4 -4.10 4.17 -0.86
C LEU A 4 -5.46 3.94 -0.17
N PHE A 5 -5.96 4.95 0.55
CA PHE A 5 -7.18 4.84 1.37
C PHE A 5 -8.33 5.76 0.91
N ASP A 6 -8.19 6.43 -0.25
CA ASP A 6 -9.19 7.41 -0.74
C ASP A 6 -10.57 6.77 -0.94
N ASP A 7 -10.60 5.58 -1.57
CA ASP A 7 -11.83 4.82 -1.83
C ASP A 7 -12.29 3.95 -0.65
N VAL A 8 -11.66 4.05 0.52
CA VAL A 8 -12.00 3.21 1.68
C VAL A 8 -13.11 3.89 2.50
N PRO A 9 -14.27 3.23 2.71
CA PRO A 9 -15.34 3.77 3.54
C PRO A 9 -14.85 4.02 4.97
N ARG A 10 -15.27 5.13 5.56
CA ARG A 10 -14.84 5.54 6.91
C ARG A 10 -15.10 4.49 8.00
N SER A 11 -16.12 3.65 7.81
CA SER A 11 -16.45 2.53 8.72
C SER A 11 -15.40 1.40 8.66
N LEU A 12 -14.83 1.13 7.49
CA LEU A 12 -13.83 0.08 7.28
C LEU A 12 -12.40 0.59 7.44
N TYR A 13 -12.19 1.90 7.31
CA TYR A 13 -10.89 2.56 7.42
C TYR A 13 -10.02 2.09 8.59
N PRO A 14 -10.47 2.09 9.86
CA PRO A 14 -9.61 1.67 10.98
C PRO A 14 -9.16 0.21 10.86
N GLN A 15 -10.04 -0.68 10.40
CA GLN A 15 -9.73 -2.11 10.23
C GLN A 15 -8.77 -2.35 9.06
N VAL A 16 -9.02 -1.71 7.93
CA VAL A 16 -8.18 -1.82 6.73
C VAL A 16 -6.80 -1.23 7.00
N ARG A 17 -6.74 -0.03 7.61
CA ARG A 17 -5.48 0.61 8.01
C ARG A 17 -4.64 -0.29 8.89
N GLN A 18 -5.22 -0.88 9.94
CA GLN A 18 -4.49 -1.76 10.84
C GLN A 18 -3.92 -2.99 10.13
N ARG A 19 -4.71 -3.61 9.23
CA ARG A 19 -4.25 -4.76 8.44
C ARG A 19 -3.14 -4.39 7.46
N VAL A 20 -3.28 -3.27 6.76
CA VAL A 20 -2.27 -2.77 5.83
C VAL A 20 -0.98 -2.45 6.57
N MET A 21 -1.07 -1.85 7.75
CA MET A 21 0.07 -1.56 8.61
C MET A 21 0.85 -2.83 9.02
N GLN A 22 0.17 -3.97 9.18
CA GLN A 22 0.80 -5.27 9.44
C GLN A 22 1.51 -5.89 8.24
N VAL A 23 1.23 -5.42 7.01
CA VAL A 23 1.96 -5.86 5.81
C VAL A 23 3.40 -5.34 5.85
N PHE A 24 3.57 -4.13 6.33
CA PHE A 24 4.89 -3.50 6.46
C PHE A 24 5.63 -4.02 7.68
N SER A 25 6.95 -4.14 7.57
CA SER A 25 7.79 -4.59 8.70
C SER A 25 7.80 -3.63 9.88
N CYS A 26 7.49 -2.34 9.65
CA CYS A 26 7.48 -1.31 10.69
C CYS A 26 6.45 -0.21 10.40
N GLU A 27 5.93 0.40 11.46
CA GLU A 27 5.04 1.58 11.39
C GLU A 27 5.66 2.75 10.60
N ARG A 28 6.98 2.92 10.69
CA ARG A 28 7.68 3.97 9.94
C ARG A 28 7.59 3.79 8.42
N ILE A 29 7.68 2.55 7.94
CA ILE A 29 7.57 2.23 6.51
C ILE A 29 6.14 2.52 6.02
N PHE A 30 5.14 2.18 6.84
CA PHE A 30 3.75 2.52 6.56
C PHE A 30 3.55 4.03 6.32
N TYR A 31 4.10 4.88 7.19
CA TYR A 31 3.97 6.33 7.00
C TYR A 31 4.73 6.85 5.77
N TYR A 32 5.91 6.30 5.45
CA TYR A 32 6.60 6.64 4.20
C TYR A 32 5.81 6.20 2.97
N ALA A 33 5.20 5.01 3.00
CA ALA A 33 4.34 4.53 1.92
C ALA A 33 3.12 5.43 1.74
N GLN A 34 2.50 5.87 2.84
CA GLN A 34 1.37 6.79 2.80
C GLN A 34 1.73 8.17 2.24
N LYS A 35 2.96 8.65 2.44
CA LYS A 35 3.48 9.90 1.86
C LYS A 35 4.00 9.75 0.42
N GLY A 36 4.02 8.53 -0.11
CA GLY A 36 4.63 8.23 -1.40
C GLY A 36 6.17 8.22 -1.40
N GLU A 37 6.81 8.26 -0.23
CA GLU A 37 8.27 8.21 -0.05
C GLU A 37 8.81 6.77 -0.03
N TYR A 38 7.93 5.76 -0.05
CA TYR A 38 8.28 4.34 -0.09
C TYR A 38 7.61 3.64 -1.26
N LEU A 39 8.43 2.97 -2.08
CA LEU A 39 7.97 2.08 -3.15
C LEU A 39 7.57 0.74 -2.54
N THR A 40 6.29 0.42 -2.62
CA THR A 40 5.76 -0.83 -2.10
C THR A 40 6.13 -1.99 -3.01
N SER A 41 6.78 -3.00 -2.46
CA SER A 41 7.29 -4.16 -3.18
C SER A 41 6.16 -5.02 -3.73
N PRO A 42 6.36 -5.79 -4.83
CA PRO A 42 5.29 -6.60 -5.44
C PRO A 42 4.60 -7.56 -4.48
N GLU A 43 5.34 -8.12 -3.51
CA GLU A 43 4.75 -8.95 -2.45
C GLU A 43 3.84 -8.17 -1.51
N GLU A 44 4.26 -6.97 -1.11
CA GLU A 44 3.46 -6.09 -0.25
C GLU A 44 2.20 -5.64 -0.98
N GLN A 45 2.31 -5.29 -2.28
CA GLN A 45 1.16 -4.95 -3.13
C GLN A 45 0.15 -6.10 -3.19
N LYS A 46 0.61 -7.35 -3.37
CA LYS A 46 -0.26 -8.54 -3.37
C LYS A 46 -0.98 -8.73 -2.03
N ARG A 47 -0.28 -8.56 -0.91
CA ARG A 47 -0.89 -8.70 0.43
C ARG A 47 -1.91 -7.59 0.70
N ILE A 48 -1.59 -6.34 0.33
CA ILE A 48 -2.51 -5.22 0.43
C ILE A 48 -3.75 -5.48 -0.44
N ASN A 49 -3.57 -5.91 -1.69
CA ASN A 49 -4.69 -6.23 -2.57
C ASN A 49 -5.61 -7.35 -1.99
N ALA A 50 -5.02 -8.37 -1.37
CA ALA A 50 -5.79 -9.41 -0.67
C ALA A 50 -6.60 -8.87 0.52
N ILE A 51 -6.07 -7.88 1.26
CA ILE A 51 -6.79 -7.21 2.36
C ILE A 51 -8.00 -6.44 1.82
N PHE A 52 -7.82 -5.69 0.73
CA PHE A 52 -8.90 -4.92 0.10
C PHE A 52 -9.97 -5.84 -0.50
N SER A 53 -9.56 -6.89 -1.22
CA SER A 53 -10.47 -7.92 -1.75
C SER A 53 -11.29 -8.60 -0.64
N LYS A 54 -10.66 -8.95 0.49
CA LYS A 54 -11.36 -9.52 1.65
C LYS A 54 -12.33 -8.54 2.31
N ALA A 55 -12.06 -7.24 2.22
CA ALA A 55 -12.94 -6.19 2.71
C ALA A 55 -14.06 -5.82 1.71
N GLY A 56 -14.09 -6.43 0.52
CA GLY A 56 -15.04 -6.08 -0.55
C GLY A 56 -14.75 -4.73 -1.20
N LEU A 57 -13.50 -4.26 -1.12
CA LEU A 57 -13.06 -2.97 -1.63
C LEU A 57 -12.32 -3.12 -2.97
N PRO A 58 -12.37 -2.10 -3.85
CA PRO A 58 -11.57 -2.10 -5.07
C PRO A 58 -10.08 -2.17 -4.75
N ALA A 59 -9.31 -2.79 -5.64
CA ALA A 59 -7.85 -2.83 -5.52
C ALA A 59 -7.30 -1.39 -5.52
N PRO A 60 -6.42 -1.03 -4.57
CA PRO A 60 -5.86 0.30 -4.55
C PRO A 60 -4.86 0.48 -5.70
N SER A 61 -4.67 1.71 -6.16
CA SER A 61 -3.70 2.02 -7.20
C SER A 61 -2.28 2.05 -6.62
N PHE A 62 -1.40 1.21 -7.16
CA PHE A 62 0.01 1.13 -6.78
C PHE A 62 0.87 1.84 -7.84
N ASP A 63 1.90 2.57 -7.42
CA ASP A 63 2.96 2.98 -8.35
C ASP A 63 3.71 1.73 -8.84
N GLU A 64 4.14 1.75 -10.10
CA GLU A 64 4.86 0.64 -10.71
C GLU A 64 6.20 0.44 -10.00
N TYR A 65 6.44 -0.76 -9.48
CA TYR A 65 7.70 -1.10 -8.82
C TYR A 65 8.77 -1.36 -9.88
N VAL A 66 9.66 -0.40 -10.11
CA VAL A 66 10.76 -0.55 -11.07
C VAL A 66 11.99 -1.16 -10.37
N THR A 67 12.31 -2.41 -10.72
CA THR A 67 13.52 -3.13 -10.24
C THR A 67 14.81 -2.71 -10.95
N GLN A 68 14.74 -1.87 -11.99
CA GLN A 68 15.93 -1.45 -12.71
C GLN A 68 16.67 -0.38 -11.89
N PRO A 69 17.96 -0.59 -11.55
CA PRO A 69 18.78 0.52 -11.10
C PRO A 69 18.83 1.52 -12.26
N ASN A 70 18.35 2.74 -12.05
CA ASN A 70 18.46 3.84 -13.02
C ASN A 70 19.91 4.37 -13.02
N TRP A 71 20.86 3.56 -13.50
CA TRP A 71 22.23 4.01 -13.77
C TRP A 71 22.37 4.51 -15.21
N ARG A 72 21.34 5.16 -15.77
CA ARG A 72 21.51 5.80 -17.07
C ARG A 72 22.46 7.00 -16.93
N ALA A 73 23.62 6.80 -17.55
CA ALA A 73 24.73 7.70 -17.85
C ALA A 73 24.32 9.09 -18.36
#